data_AF-A0A6J6R4Y9-F1
#
_entry.id   AF-A0A6J6R4Y9-F1
#
_cell.length_a   1.000
_cell.length_b   1.000
_cell.length_c   1.000
_cell.angle_alpha   90.00
_cell.angle_beta   90.00
_cell.angle_gamma   90.00
#
_symmetry.space_group_name_H-M   'P 1'
#
loop_
_entity.id
_entity.type
_entity.pdbx_description
1 polymer ?
#
loop_
_entity_poly.entity_id
_entity_poly.type
_entity_poly.pdbx_seq_one_letter_code
_entity_poly.pdbx_strand_id
1 'polypeptide(L)' 'MAQLNLQASGVETMLMATAPAHSFLSSSLVKELAHYGGDVSTMVPPTVNAALKLRVAGK' A
#
# COMPACT_ATOMS: atom_id res chain seq x y z
N MET A 1 10.08 13.63 6.92
CA MET A 1 9.68 13.40 8.33
C MET A 1 10.80 12.87 9.21
N ALA A 2 11.73 12.04 8.70
CA ALA A 2 12.83 11.49 9.50
C ALA A 2 13.56 12.53 10.36
N GLN A 3 13.99 13.66 9.77
CA GLN A 3 14.69 14.73 10.50
C GLN A 3 13.82 15.39 11.59
N LEU A 4 12.54 15.59 11.31
CA LEU A 4 11.60 16.19 12.27
C LEU A 4 11.33 15.25 13.44
N ASN A 5 11.16 13.94 13.19
CA ASN A 5 10.99 12.95 14.25
C ASN A 5 12.22 12.88 15.16
N LEU A 6 13.42 12.91 14.58
CA LEU A 6 14.65 12.95 15.35
C LEU A 6 14.71 14.21 16.24
N GLN A 7 14.40 15.38 15.70
CA GLN A 7 14.45 16.65 16.45
C GLN A 7 13.35 16.75 17.52
N ALA A 8 12.15 16.25 17.25
CA ALA A 8 10.99 16.41 18.14
C ALA A 8 10.96 15.37 19.28
N SER A 9 11.44 14.15 19.06
CA SER A 9 11.32 13.05 20.03
C SER A 9 12.57 12.19 20.19
N GLY A 10 13.65 12.47 19.46
CA GLY A 10 14.87 11.66 19.49
C GLY A 10 14.71 10.30 18.80
N VAL A 11 13.60 10.06 18.09
CA VAL A 11 13.33 8.78 17.43
C VAL A 11 13.99 8.72 16.06
N GLU A 12 14.91 7.78 15.88
CA GLU A 12 15.56 7.52 14.60
C GLU A 12 14.58 6.87 13.60
N THR A 13 14.71 7.24 12.33
CA THR A 13 13.92 6.65 11.24
C THR A 13 14.86 6.02 10.22
N MET A 14 14.83 4.70 10.11
CA MET A 14 15.59 3.99 9.09
C MET A 14 14.79 3.93 7.78
N LEU A 15 15.45 4.23 6.67
CA LEU A 15 14.87 4.13 5.33
C LEU A 15 15.46 2.91 4.61
N MET A 16 14.60 2.08 4.03
CA MET A 16 14.99 0.93 3.23
C MET A 16 14.41 1.06 1.83
N ALA A 17 15.22 0.80 0.82
CA ALA A 17 14.74 0.75 -0.55
C ALA A 17 13.82 -0.47 -0.74
N THR A 18 12.71 -0.26 -1.43
CA THR A 18 11.81 -1.36 -1.81
C THR A 18 12.46 -2.25 -2.87
N ALA A 19 12.10 -3.53 -2.89
CA ALA A 19 12.52 -4.43 -3.96
C ALA A 19 11.98 -3.94 -5.32
N PRO A 20 12.76 -4.00 -6.42
CA PRO A 20 12.31 -3.53 -7.73
C PRO A 20 10.99 -4.13 -8.20
N ALA A 21 10.72 -5.39 -7.85
CA ALA A 21 9.48 -6.10 -8.17
C ALA A 21 8.22 -5.49 -7.51
N HIS A 22 8.37 -4.62 -6.50
CA HIS A 22 7.28 -3.98 -5.76
C HIS A 22 7.34 -2.45 -5.81
N SER A 23 8.27 -1.86 -6.56
CA SER A 23 8.51 -0.40 -6.57
C SER A 23 7.36 0.42 -7.15
N PHE A 24 6.53 -0.19 -8.00
CA PHE A 24 5.37 0.45 -8.63
C PHE A 24 4.09 0.37 -7.79
N LEU A 25 4.09 -0.42 -6.71
CA LEU A 25 2.88 -0.65 -5.91
C LEU A 25 2.61 0.53 -4.97
N SER A 26 1.38 1.03 -4.98
CA SER A 26 0.87 1.95 -3.96
C SER A 26 -0.57 1.61 -3.61
N SER A 27 -0.96 1.84 -2.35
CA SER A 27 -2.33 1.57 -1.90
C SER A 27 -3.37 2.36 -2.71
N SER A 28 -3.05 3.58 -3.14
CA SER A 28 -3.95 4.39 -3.96
C SER A 28 -4.17 3.74 -5.32
N LEU A 29 -3.10 3.34 -6.02
CA LEU A 29 -3.17 2.69 -7.33
C LEU A 29 -3.91 1.35 -7.26
N VAL A 30 -3.61 0.51 -6.27
CA VAL A 30 -4.29 -0.79 -6.11
C VAL A 30 -5.78 -0.60 -5.85
N LYS A 31 -6.16 0.37 -5.01
CA LYS A 31 -7.57 0.67 -4.73
C LYS A 31 -8.30 1.22 -5.96
N GLU A 32 -7.63 2.04 -6.75
CA GLU A 32 -8.18 2.59 -8.00
C GLU A 32 -8.42 1.49 -9.03
N LEU A 33 -7.43 0.62 -9.27
CA LEU A 33 -7.58 -0.52 -10.18
C LEU A 33 -8.71 -1.46 -9.75
N ALA A 34 -8.78 -1.81 -8.46
CA ALA A 34 -9.87 -2.62 -7.92
C ALA A 34 -11.24 -1.94 -8.06
N HIS A 35 -11.31 -0.62 -7.92
CA HIS A 35 -12.57 0.14 -8.06
C HIS A 35 -13.16 0.04 -9.47
N TYR A 36 -12.29 0.03 -10.50
CA TYR A 36 -12.69 -0.12 -11.90
C TYR A 36 -12.75 -1.58 -12.38
N GLY A 37 -12.73 -2.54 -11.46
CA GLY A 37 -12.87 -3.97 -11.78
C GLY A 37 -11.61 -4.65 -12.31
N GLY A 38 -10.44 -4.02 -12.19
CA GLY A 38 -9.17 -4.65 -12.52
C GLY A 38 -8.77 -5.73 -11.50
N ASP A 39 -8.07 -6.77 -11.96
CA ASP A 39 -7.55 -7.81 -11.08
C ASP A 39 -6.29 -7.33 -10.33
N VAL A 40 -6.35 -7.41 -9.00
CA VAL A 40 -5.27 -7.03 -8.08
C VAL A 40 -4.73 -8.22 -7.29
N SER A 41 -5.10 -9.46 -7.66
CA SER A 41 -4.75 -10.69 -6.94
C SER A 41 -3.25 -10.91 -6.75
N THR A 42 -2.42 -10.42 -7.67
CA THR A 42 -0.95 -10.51 -7.61
C THR A 42 -0.29 -9.33 -6.91
N MET A 43 -1.05 -8.28 -6.61
CA MET A 43 -0.54 -7.03 -6.03
C MET A 43 -0.71 -6.97 -4.53
N VAL A 44 -1.54 -7.83 -3.95
CA VAL A 44 -1.85 -7.87 -2.51
C VAL A 44 -1.99 -9.29 -2.00
N PRO A 45 -1.81 -9.53 -0.69
CA PRO A 45 -2.11 -10.82 -0.08
C PRO A 45 -3.59 -11.23 -0.28
N PRO A 46 -3.91 -12.54 -0.29
CA PRO A 46 -5.27 -13.04 -0.53
C PRO A 46 -6.33 -12.47 0.43
N THR A 47 -5.97 -12.27 1.70
CA THR A 47 -6.85 -11.69 2.72
C THR A 47 -7.26 -10.25 2.37
N VAL A 48 -6.32 -9.47 1.83
CA VAL A 48 -6.56 -8.10 1.38
C VAL A 48 -7.39 -8.08 0.10
N ASN A 49 -7.12 -9.00 -0.85
CA ASN A 49 -7.92 -9.10 -2.07
C ASN A 49 -9.40 -9.39 -1.75
N ALA A 50 -9.69 -10.32 -0.84
CA ALA A 50 -11.05 -10.59 -0.37
C ALA A 50 -11.71 -9.35 0.24
N ALA A 51 -11.00 -8.62 1.11
CA ALA A 51 -11.51 -7.38 1.70
C ALA A 51 -11.75 -6.27 0.67
N LEU A 52 -10.89 -6.16 -0.36
CA LEU A 52 -11.08 -5.20 -1.45
C LEU A 52 -12.32 -5.54 -2.28
N LYS A 53 -12.54 -6.81 -2.63
CA LYS A 53 -13.74 -7.25 -3.35
C LYS A 53 -15.03 -6.93 -2.59
N LEU A 54 -15.07 -7.21 -1.28
CA LEU A 54 -16.22 -6.86 -0.43
C LEU A 54 -16.48 -5.35 -0.40
N ARG A 55 -15.42 -4.55 -0.30
CA ARG A 55 -15.53 -3.08 -0.24
C ARG A 55 -15.98 -2.45 -1.56
N VAL A 56 -15.60 -3.04 -2.69
CA VAL A 56 -16.04 -2.57 -4.02
C VAL A 56 -17.48 -3.00 -4.30
N ALA A 57 -17.89 -4.20 -3.90
CA ALA A 57 -19.26 -4.70 -4.09
C ALA A 57 -20.31 -4.03 -3.18
N GLY A 58 -19.89 -3.42 -2.06
CA GLY A 58 -20.76 -2.65 -1.16
C GLY A 58 -21.05 -1.22 -1.62
N LYS A 59 -20.66 -0.86 -2.85
CA LYS A 59 -21.02 0.40 -3.52
C LYS A 59 -21.98 0.11 -4.66
#